data_AF-A0A9D8ART1-F1
#
_entry.id   AF-A0A9D8ART1-F1
#
_cell.length_a   1.000
_cell.length_b   1.000
_cell.length_c   1.000
_cell.angle_alpha   90.00
_cell.angle_beta   90.00
_cell.angle_gamma   90.00
#
_symmetry.space_group_name_H-M   'P 1'
#
loop_
_entity.id
_entity.type
_entity.pdbx_description
1 polymer ?
#
loop_
_entity_poly.entity_id
_entity_poly.type
_entity_poly.pdbx_seq_one_letter_code
_entity_poly.pdbx_strand_id
1 'polypeptide(L)'
;MKNYQNDLQIAGDYLKGDLQTEKKLYKELNKLILHLVRKIGSTGGHFPDRENVISEIVFHVMIKENKKVIRNYRGNSKLFTYLWPIVRNKLIDLIRTKSRYHSIAEHQENLDEVASETNNSTGIVEAIFEEHIASEGNLEKFIKYAKWMQELSYENIIRIARKEFPKGKSLNTQRISYVLHTNRKQLQKKLRT
;
A
#
# COMPACT_ATOMS: atom_id res chain seq x y z
N MET A 1 -23.78 -29.12 5.26
CA MET A 1 -23.05 -27.85 5.01
C MET A 1 -22.44 -27.38 6.33
N LYS A 2 -21.13 -27.07 6.39
CA LYS A 2 -20.55 -26.45 7.60
C LYS A 2 -20.97 -24.99 7.62
N ASN A 3 -21.77 -24.59 8.61
CA ASN A 3 -22.26 -23.22 8.73
C ASN A 3 -21.20 -22.38 9.45
N TYR A 4 -20.62 -21.40 8.76
CA TYR A 4 -19.55 -20.56 9.31
C TYR A 4 -20.11 -19.35 10.10
N GLN A 5 -20.94 -19.64 11.11
CA GLN A 5 -21.65 -18.62 11.90
C GLN A 5 -20.72 -17.62 12.59
N ASN A 6 -19.56 -18.07 13.09
CA ASN A 6 -18.56 -17.20 13.69
C ASN A 6 -17.95 -16.23 12.66
N ASP A 7 -17.65 -16.69 11.44
CA ASP A 7 -17.16 -15.84 10.37
C ASP A 7 -18.23 -14.83 9.89
N LEU A 8 -19.51 -15.21 9.91
CA LEU A 8 -20.63 -14.30 9.62
C LEU A 8 -20.74 -13.19 10.67
N GLN A 9 -20.56 -13.54 11.95
CA GLN A 9 -20.52 -12.56 13.03
C GLN A 9 -19.34 -11.59 12.86
N ILE A 10 -18.14 -12.11 12.59
CA ILE A 10 -16.95 -11.30 12.31
C ILE A 10 -17.18 -10.34 11.12
N ALA A 11 -17.79 -10.83 10.04
CA ALA A 11 -18.14 -9.99 8.89
C ALA A 11 -19.16 -8.90 9.26
N GLY A 12 -20.17 -9.23 10.06
CA GLY A 12 -21.18 -8.28 10.55
C GLY A 12 -20.59 -7.20 11.45
N ASP A 13 -19.77 -7.58 12.41
CA ASP A 13 -19.13 -6.64 13.35
C ASP A 13 -18.13 -5.72 12.64
N TYR A 14 -17.40 -6.26 11.67
CA TYR A 14 -16.56 -5.45 10.78
C TYR A 14 -17.36 -4.40 10.00
N LEU A 15 -18.51 -4.78 9.42
CA LEU A 15 -19.35 -3.84 8.66
C LEU A 15 -19.96 -2.74 9.55
N LYS A 16 -20.17 -3.03 10.83
CA LYS A 16 -20.61 -2.05 11.85
C LYS A 16 -19.48 -1.12 12.32
N GLY A 17 -18.24 -1.37 11.91
CA GLY A 17 -17.09 -0.56 12.29
C GLY A 17 -16.49 -0.92 13.65
N ASP A 18 -16.66 -2.17 14.11
CA ASP A 18 -16.02 -2.64 15.33
C ASP A 18 -14.49 -2.67 15.17
N LEU A 19 -13.81 -1.81 15.93
CA LEU A 19 -12.36 -1.60 15.83
C LEU A 19 -11.54 -2.83 16.24
N GLN A 20 -12.05 -3.64 17.16
CA GLN A 20 -11.36 -4.87 17.59
C GLN A 20 -11.41 -5.93 16.50
N THR A 21 -12.56 -6.08 15.86
CA THR A 21 -12.78 -6.98 14.73
C THR A 21 -11.99 -6.55 13.51
N GLU A 22 -11.96 -5.24 13.21
CA GLU A 22 -11.12 -4.69 12.14
C GLU A 22 -9.63 -4.99 12.38
N LYS A 23 -9.13 -4.75 13.60
CA LYS A 23 -7.73 -5.04 13.96
C LYS A 23 -7.42 -6.53 13.87
N LYS A 24 -8.35 -7.40 14.28
CA LYS A 24 -8.21 -8.85 14.20
C LYS A 24 -8.15 -9.33 12.74
N LEU A 25 -9.08 -8.86 11.90
CA LEU A 25 -9.11 -9.15 10.48
C LEU A 25 -7.82 -8.68 9.78
N TYR A 26 -7.36 -7.48 10.09
CA TYR A 26 -6.09 -6.94 9.57
C TYR A 26 -4.92 -7.87 9.91
N LYS A 27 -4.78 -8.28 11.18
CA LYS A 27 -3.69 -9.16 11.62
C LYS A 27 -3.70 -10.51 10.91
N GLU A 28 -4.86 -11.14 10.81
CA GLU A 28 -4.99 -12.46 10.17
C GLU A 28 -4.78 -12.38 8.66
N LEU A 29 -5.31 -11.35 8.00
CA LEU A 29 -5.08 -11.12 6.56
C LEU A 29 -3.60 -10.86 6.28
N ASN A 30 -2.94 -10.04 7.11
CA ASN A 30 -1.52 -9.74 6.98
C ASN A 30 -0.66 -11.01 7.09
N LYS A 31 -0.91 -11.86 8.10
CA LYS A 31 -0.22 -13.17 8.23
C LYS A 31 -0.38 -14.04 6.98
N LEU A 32 -1.59 -14.13 6.44
CA LEU A 32 -1.87 -14.92 5.23
C LEU A 32 -1.12 -14.38 4.01
N ILE A 33 -1.15 -13.06 3.80
CA ILE A 33 -0.47 -12.42 2.68
C ILE A 33 1.06 -12.55 2.83
N LEU A 34 1.60 -12.37 4.04
CA LEU A 34 3.02 -12.57 4.31
C LEU A 34 3.48 -13.98 3.96
N HIS A 35 2.70 -15.00 4.35
CA HIS A 35 3.00 -16.39 4.00
C HIS A 35 2.99 -16.61 2.48
N LEU A 36 2.01 -16.02 1.79
CA LEU A 36 1.89 -16.02 0.32
C LEU A 36 3.11 -15.41 -0.37
N VAL A 37 3.49 -14.20 0.06
CA VAL A 37 4.63 -13.46 -0.49
C VAL A 37 5.93 -14.24 -0.28
N ARG A 38 6.11 -14.87 0.90
CA ARG A 38 7.26 -15.75 1.16
C ARG A 38 7.26 -16.97 0.24
N LYS A 39 6.11 -17.63 0.05
CA LYS A 39 5.98 -18.81 -0.82
C LYS A 39 6.30 -18.49 -2.27
N ILE A 40 5.86 -17.34 -2.76
CA ILE A 40 6.17 -16.87 -4.12
C ILE A 40 7.66 -16.48 -4.22
N GLY A 41 8.21 -15.90 -3.15
CA GLY A 41 9.64 -15.70 -2.97
C GLY A 41 10.46 -16.96 -3.18
N SER A 42 10.07 -18.06 -2.54
CA SER A 42 10.77 -19.35 -2.65
C SER A 42 10.63 -20.03 -4.02
N THR A 43 9.63 -19.67 -4.83
CA THR A 43 9.45 -20.19 -6.20
C THR A 43 10.11 -19.32 -7.27
N GLY A 44 11.01 -18.40 -6.88
CA GLY A 44 11.75 -17.52 -7.78
C GLY A 44 11.13 -16.15 -8.03
N GLY A 45 10.01 -15.79 -7.37
CA GLY A 45 9.41 -14.47 -7.49
C GLY A 45 10.10 -13.44 -6.61
N HIS A 46 10.74 -12.42 -7.19
CA HIS A 46 11.39 -11.37 -6.41
C HIS A 46 10.43 -10.23 -6.04
N PHE A 47 10.39 -9.88 -4.74
CA PHE A 47 9.69 -8.69 -4.25
C PHE A 47 10.70 -7.80 -3.51
N PRO A 48 11.18 -6.69 -4.12
CA PRO A 48 12.20 -5.84 -3.52
C PRO A 48 11.73 -5.16 -2.22
N ASP A 49 10.43 -4.91 -2.11
CA ASP A 49 9.80 -4.39 -0.90
C ASP A 49 8.56 -5.23 -0.56
N ARG A 50 8.76 -6.24 0.29
CA ARG A 50 7.73 -7.20 0.71
C ARG A 50 6.67 -6.54 1.59
N GLU A 51 7.08 -5.62 2.46
CA GLU A 51 6.17 -4.95 3.40
C GLU A 51 5.21 -4.01 2.69
N ASN A 52 5.68 -3.31 1.66
CA ASN A 52 4.82 -2.47 0.83
C ASN A 52 3.83 -3.31 0.00
N VAL A 53 4.25 -4.46 -0.54
CA VAL A 53 3.34 -5.38 -1.25
C VAL A 53 2.24 -5.87 -0.30
N ILE A 54 2.60 -6.28 0.91
CA ILE A 54 1.65 -6.72 1.93
C ILE A 54 0.70 -5.57 2.27
N SER A 55 1.22 -4.38 2.56
CA SER A 55 0.44 -3.21 2.93
C SER A 55 -0.54 -2.78 1.82
N GLU A 56 -0.12 -2.85 0.55
CA GLU A 56 -0.98 -2.50 -0.58
C GLU A 56 -2.12 -3.50 -0.76
N ILE A 57 -1.86 -4.79 -0.61
CA ILE A 57 -2.90 -5.83 -0.69
C ILE A 57 -3.86 -5.69 0.48
N VAL A 58 -3.34 -5.51 1.70
CA VAL A 58 -4.18 -5.31 2.89
C VAL A 58 -5.03 -4.05 2.75
N PHE A 59 -4.49 -2.93 2.27
CA PHE A 59 -5.26 -1.72 1.99
C PHE A 59 -6.36 -1.96 0.95
N HIS A 60 -6.04 -2.65 -0.13
CA HIS A 60 -7.01 -2.91 -1.21
C HIS A 60 -8.16 -3.79 -0.73
N VAL A 61 -7.84 -4.86 0.02
CA VAL A 61 -8.81 -5.81 0.57
C VAL A 61 -9.60 -5.20 1.71
N MET A 62 -8.96 -4.46 2.63
CA MET A 62 -9.59 -3.97 3.85
C MET A 62 -10.27 -2.59 3.70
N ILE A 63 -9.82 -1.74 2.78
CA ILE A 63 -10.29 -0.35 2.69
C ILE A 63 -10.98 -0.09 1.35
N LYS A 64 -10.36 -0.47 0.23
CA LYS A 64 -10.80 -0.04 -1.11
C LYS A 64 -12.00 -0.82 -1.64
N GLU A 65 -12.00 -2.15 -1.52
CA GLU A 65 -13.07 -3.00 -2.09
C GLU A 65 -13.96 -3.67 -1.02
N ASN A 66 -13.65 -3.45 0.25
CA ASN A 66 -14.04 -4.34 1.34
C ASN A 66 -15.53 -4.36 1.68
N LYS A 67 -16.13 -3.18 1.92
CA LYS A 67 -17.50 -3.11 2.45
C LYS A 67 -18.52 -3.74 1.52
N LYS A 68 -18.30 -3.65 0.20
CA LYS A 68 -19.19 -4.27 -0.80
C LYS A 68 -19.02 -5.78 -0.84
N VAL A 69 -17.77 -6.26 -0.81
CA VAL A 69 -17.44 -7.68 -0.87
C VAL A 69 -17.88 -8.42 0.41
N ILE A 70 -17.55 -7.90 1.59
CA ILE A 70 -17.92 -8.51 2.87
C ILE A 70 -19.43 -8.45 3.09
N ARG A 71 -20.13 -7.41 2.62
CA ARG A 71 -21.60 -7.35 2.67
C ARG A 71 -22.26 -8.49 1.89
N ASN A 72 -21.60 -9.03 0.88
CA ASN A 72 -22.10 -10.15 0.09
C ASN A 72 -21.71 -11.53 0.64
N TYR A 73 -20.92 -11.58 1.72
CA TYR A 73 -20.49 -12.83 2.32
C TYR A 73 -21.66 -13.52 3.03
N ARG A 74 -22.01 -14.74 2.59
CA ARG A 74 -23.15 -15.52 3.09
C ARG A 74 -22.79 -16.67 4.04
N GLY A 75 -21.51 -16.81 4.42
CA GLY A 75 -21.09 -17.88 5.33
C GLY A 75 -21.03 -19.28 4.70
N ASN A 76 -20.92 -19.37 3.37
CA ASN A 76 -20.84 -20.65 2.65
C ASN A 76 -19.43 -21.27 2.68
N SER A 77 -18.42 -20.50 3.04
CA SER A 77 -17.01 -20.89 3.19
C SER A 77 -16.42 -20.10 4.37
N LYS A 78 -15.20 -20.40 4.83
CA LYS A 78 -14.49 -19.50 5.76
C LYS A 78 -14.34 -18.10 5.14
N LEU A 79 -14.33 -17.05 5.96
CA LEU A 79 -14.23 -15.66 5.47
C LEU A 79 -12.93 -15.43 4.69
N PHE A 80 -11.80 -15.92 5.19
CA PHE A 80 -10.51 -15.78 4.50
C PHE A 80 -10.44 -16.56 3.18
N THR A 81 -11.14 -17.70 3.09
CA THR A 81 -11.29 -18.43 1.83
C THR A 81 -12.13 -17.64 0.83
N TYR A 82 -13.17 -16.95 1.29
CA TYR A 82 -13.99 -16.08 0.46
C TYR A 82 -13.22 -14.85 -0.04
N LEU A 83 -12.34 -14.27 0.79
CA LEU A 83 -11.49 -13.13 0.42
C LEU A 83 -10.29 -13.51 -0.46
N TRP A 84 -9.98 -14.81 -0.56
CA TRP A 84 -8.82 -15.32 -1.26
C TRP A 84 -8.70 -14.89 -2.73
N PRO A 85 -9.76 -14.94 -3.55
CA PRO A 85 -9.67 -14.53 -4.96
C PRO A 85 -9.24 -13.07 -5.12
N ILE A 86 -9.64 -12.19 -4.20
CA ILE A 86 -9.32 -10.76 -4.24
C ILE A 86 -7.85 -10.55 -3.90
N VAL A 87 -7.39 -11.19 -2.81
CA VAL A 87 -5.97 -11.19 -2.41
C VAL A 87 -5.11 -11.70 -3.57
N ARG A 88 -5.49 -12.84 -4.17
CA ARG A 88 -4.77 -13.48 -5.28
C ARG A 88 -4.70 -12.57 -6.51
N ASN A 89 -5.85 -12.04 -6.95
CA ASN A 89 -5.90 -11.19 -8.15
C ASN A 89 -5.05 -9.93 -7.97
N LYS A 90 -5.16 -9.27 -6.82
CA LYS A 90 -4.35 -8.09 -6.52
C LYS A 90 -2.85 -8.41 -6.48
N LEU A 91 -2.48 -9.57 -5.94
CA LEU A 91 -1.09 -10.00 -5.91
C LEU A 91 -0.57 -10.36 -7.32
N ILE A 92 -1.38 -10.99 -8.17
CA ILE A 92 -1.05 -11.21 -9.60
C ILE A 92 -0.89 -9.87 -10.33
N ASP A 93 -1.78 -8.91 -10.10
CA ASP A 93 -1.67 -7.58 -10.70
C ASP A 93 -0.39 -6.87 -10.27
N LEU A 94 0.00 -6.98 -9.00
CA LEU A 94 1.27 -6.43 -8.51
C LEU A 94 2.49 -7.09 -9.16
N ILE A 95 2.48 -8.42 -9.31
CA ILE A 95 3.53 -9.15 -10.03
C ILE A 95 3.60 -8.69 -11.49
N ARG A 96 2.46 -8.61 -12.19
CA ARG A 96 2.40 -8.18 -13.60
C ARG A 96 2.87 -6.74 -13.79
N THR A 97 2.47 -5.85 -12.89
CA THR A 97 2.88 -4.45 -12.96
C THR A 97 4.39 -4.35 -12.71
N LYS A 98 4.93 -5.07 -11.72
CA LYS A 98 6.38 -5.14 -11.46
C LYS A 98 7.17 -5.80 -12.58
N SER A 99 6.67 -6.85 -13.23
CA SER A 99 7.32 -7.49 -14.39
C SER A 99 7.38 -6.55 -15.59
N ARG A 100 6.31 -5.76 -15.85
CA ARG A 100 6.38 -4.67 -16.83
C ARG A 100 7.40 -3.60 -16.43
N TYR A 101 7.52 -3.26 -15.15
CA TYR A 101 8.52 -2.30 -14.68
C TYR A 101 9.95 -2.85 -14.75
N HIS A 102 10.20 -4.13 -14.49
CA HIS A 102 11.52 -4.73 -14.67
C HIS A 102 11.90 -4.82 -16.14
N SER A 103 10.97 -5.16 -17.03
CA SER A 103 11.23 -5.13 -18.48
C SER A 103 11.49 -3.71 -19.00
N ILE A 104 10.78 -2.71 -18.48
CA ILE A 104 11.03 -1.29 -18.83
C ILE A 104 12.35 -0.82 -18.22
N ALA A 105 12.65 -1.20 -16.97
CA ALA A 105 13.88 -0.83 -16.28
C ALA A 105 15.12 -1.53 -16.86
N GLU A 106 15.05 -2.81 -17.26
CA GLU A 106 16.13 -3.50 -17.99
C GLU A 106 16.33 -2.88 -19.36
N HIS A 107 15.27 -2.45 -20.05
CA HIS A 107 15.41 -1.66 -21.28
C HIS A 107 15.99 -0.26 -21.03
N GLN A 108 15.75 0.32 -19.86
CA GLN A 108 16.34 1.60 -19.45
C GLN A 108 17.80 1.45 -19.01
N GLU A 109 18.17 0.36 -18.33
CA GLU A 109 19.55 0.04 -17.93
C GLU A 109 20.41 -0.25 -19.16
N ASN A 110 19.85 -0.93 -20.18
CA ASN A 110 20.50 -1.09 -21.49
C ASN A 110 20.62 0.23 -22.29
N LEU A 111 19.75 1.23 -22.01
CA LEU A 111 19.87 2.57 -22.58
C LEU A 111 20.84 3.45 -21.77
N ASP A 112 20.94 3.23 -20.46
CA ASP A 112 21.84 3.93 -19.54
C ASP A 112 23.29 3.43 -19.68
N GLU A 113 23.52 2.16 -20.05
CA GLU A 113 24.84 1.67 -20.47
C GLU A 113 25.32 2.34 -21.78
N VAL A 114 24.39 2.75 -22.66
CA VAL A 114 24.69 3.56 -23.85
C VAL A 114 24.79 5.06 -23.51
N ALA A 115 24.13 5.52 -22.45
CA ALA A 115 24.15 6.93 -22.00
C ALA A 115 25.22 7.23 -20.93
N SER A 116 26.00 6.23 -20.51
CA SER A 116 27.11 6.36 -19.55
C SER A 116 28.28 7.24 -20.02
N GLU A 117 28.16 7.86 -21.19
CA GLU A 117 29.03 8.97 -21.63
C GLU A 117 28.53 10.37 -21.20
N THR A 118 27.40 10.49 -20.51
CA THR A 118 26.86 11.79 -20.06
C THR A 118 26.42 11.78 -18.60
N ASN A 119 27.39 12.09 -17.73
CA ASN A 119 27.16 12.44 -16.32
C ASN A 119 26.16 13.62 -16.19
N ASN A 120 24.98 13.39 -15.57
CA ASN A 120 24.19 14.36 -14.76
C ASN A 120 22.75 13.91 -14.37
N SER A 121 22.42 12.61 -14.33
CA SER A 121 21.02 12.16 -14.15
C SER A 121 20.47 12.21 -12.71
N THR A 122 21.29 12.39 -11.67
CA THR A 122 20.82 12.43 -10.27
C THR A 122 20.02 13.71 -9.94
N GLY A 123 20.38 14.87 -10.52
CA GLY A 123 19.78 16.16 -10.17
C GLY A 123 18.35 16.39 -10.67
N ILE A 124 17.93 15.69 -11.73
CA ILE A 124 16.61 15.91 -12.35
C ILE A 124 15.50 15.26 -11.52
N VAL A 125 15.74 14.06 -10.99
CA VAL A 125 14.74 13.32 -10.19
C VAL A 125 14.51 14.00 -8.84
N GLU A 126 15.58 14.46 -8.20
CA GLU A 126 15.53 15.20 -6.93
C GLU A 126 14.81 16.55 -7.10
N ALA A 127 15.10 17.30 -8.17
CA ALA A 127 14.41 18.55 -8.47
C ALA A 127 12.90 18.36 -8.73
N ILE A 128 12.50 17.33 -9.48
CA ILE A 128 11.08 17.01 -9.72
C ILE A 128 10.37 16.66 -8.40
N PHE A 129 11.06 15.98 -7.50
CA PHE A 129 10.52 15.59 -6.20
C PHE A 129 10.35 16.81 -5.27
N GLU A 130 11.37 17.67 -5.18
CA GLU A 130 11.34 18.90 -4.41
C GLU A 130 10.27 19.88 -4.92
N GLU A 131 10.18 20.08 -6.24
CA GLU A 131 9.17 20.93 -6.86
C GLU A 131 7.74 20.39 -6.60
N HIS A 132 7.56 19.07 -6.69
CA HIS A 132 6.27 18.46 -6.41
C HIS A 132 5.85 18.63 -4.95
N ILE A 133 6.76 18.38 -4.00
CA ILE A 133 6.47 18.56 -2.57
C ILE A 133 6.27 20.05 -2.24
N ALA A 134 7.01 20.96 -2.86
CA ALA A 134 6.90 22.40 -2.64
C ALA A 134 5.49 22.94 -2.96
N SER A 135 4.77 22.33 -3.90
CA SER A 135 3.43 22.74 -4.32
C SER A 135 2.27 22.36 -3.38
N GLU A 136 2.54 21.56 -2.34
CA GLU A 136 1.48 20.94 -1.52
C GLU A 136 1.17 21.70 -0.21
N GLY A 137 0.08 21.31 0.46
CA GLY A 137 -0.26 21.82 1.79
C GLY A 137 0.78 21.41 2.85
N ASN A 138 1.01 22.28 3.84
CA ASN A 138 2.05 22.07 4.86
C ASN A 138 1.92 20.74 5.62
N LEU A 139 0.69 20.26 5.85
CA LEU A 139 0.45 18.98 6.50
C LEU A 139 0.85 17.79 5.61
N GLU A 140 0.52 17.85 4.33
CA GLU A 140 0.87 16.83 3.35
C GLU A 140 2.40 16.76 3.12
N LYS A 141 3.09 17.91 3.09
CA LYS A 141 4.55 17.97 3.06
C LYS A 141 5.16 17.30 4.29
N PHE A 142 4.68 17.68 5.48
CA PHE A 142 5.15 17.12 6.74
C PHE A 142 5.03 15.59 6.75
N ILE A 143 3.88 15.05 6.34
CA ILE A 143 3.65 13.60 6.30
C ILE A 143 4.67 12.88 5.40
N LYS A 144 5.06 13.49 4.28
CA LYS A 144 6.01 12.92 3.32
C LYS A 144 7.43 12.96 3.82
N TYR A 145 7.88 14.12 4.31
CA TYR A 145 9.20 14.24 4.92
C TYR A 145 9.35 13.31 6.12
N ALA A 146 8.36 13.30 7.01
CA ALA A 146 8.36 12.45 8.18
C ALA A 146 8.41 10.96 7.82
N LYS A 147 7.73 10.54 6.74
CA LYS A 147 7.73 9.13 6.33
C LYS A 147 8.95 8.71 5.52
N TRP A 148 9.47 9.56 4.64
CA TRP A 148 10.49 9.19 3.65
C TRP A 148 11.89 9.61 4.04
N MET A 149 12.06 10.76 4.71
CA MET A 149 13.38 11.24 5.13
C MET A 149 13.70 10.85 6.58
N GLN A 150 12.68 10.78 7.44
CA GLN A 150 12.86 10.46 8.87
C GLN A 150 12.36 9.05 9.23
N GLU A 151 11.85 8.29 8.26
CA GLU A 151 11.36 6.91 8.41
C GLU A 151 10.35 6.69 9.56
N LEU A 152 9.60 7.73 9.95
CA LEU A 152 8.72 7.65 11.10
C LEU A 152 7.56 6.66 10.89
N SER A 153 7.14 6.02 11.98
CA SER A 153 5.92 5.21 12.01
C SER A 153 4.69 6.11 11.88
N TYR A 154 3.57 5.55 11.40
CA TYR A 154 2.35 6.33 11.23
C TYR A 154 1.82 6.89 12.56
N GLU A 155 1.99 6.15 13.66
CA GLU A 155 1.64 6.61 15.00
C GLU A 155 2.45 7.84 15.42
N ASN A 156 3.76 7.83 15.12
CA ASN A 156 4.65 8.96 15.41
C ASN A 156 4.30 10.18 14.56
N ILE A 157 4.00 9.98 13.27
CA ILE A 157 3.54 11.06 12.37
C ILE A 157 2.25 11.68 12.90
N ILE A 158 1.25 10.89 13.29
CA ILE A 158 -0.01 11.39 13.86
C ILE A 158 0.25 12.19 15.14
N ARG A 159 1.09 11.66 16.02
CA ARG A 159 1.40 12.28 17.31
C ARG A 159 2.04 13.67 17.13
N ILE A 160 3.02 13.79 16.23
CA ILE A 160 3.71 15.05 15.95
C ILE A 160 2.79 16.00 15.18
N ALA A 161 2.07 15.51 14.16
CA ALA A 161 1.16 16.32 13.38
C ALA A 161 0.03 16.96 14.21
N ARG A 162 -0.44 16.26 15.25
CA ARG A 162 -1.46 16.80 16.18
C ARG A 162 -0.95 17.93 17.06
N LYS A 163 0.36 17.99 17.31
CA LYS A 163 1.02 19.07 18.06
C LYS A 163 1.32 20.27 17.17
N GLU A 164 1.79 20.02 15.95
CA GLU A 164 2.30 21.08 15.07
C GLU A 164 1.22 21.68 14.14
N PHE A 165 0.15 20.94 13.83
CA PHE A 165 -0.87 21.40 12.89
C PHE A 165 -2.28 21.36 13.53
N PRO A 166 -3.01 22.49 13.61
CA PRO A 166 -4.38 22.53 14.14
C PRO A 166 -5.35 21.61 13.39
N LYS A 167 -5.16 21.46 12.07
CA LYS A 167 -5.90 20.54 11.19
C LYS A 167 -5.44 19.07 11.33
N GLY A 168 -4.30 18.81 11.97
CA GLY A 168 -3.78 17.46 12.24
C GLY A 168 -4.59 16.67 13.26
N LYS A 169 -5.52 17.31 13.99
CA LYS A 169 -6.41 16.64 14.95
C LYS A 169 -7.27 15.53 14.33
N SER A 170 -7.66 15.69 13.05
CA SER A 170 -8.42 14.67 12.30
C SER A 170 -7.53 13.69 11.51
N LEU A 171 -6.19 13.81 11.61
CA LEU A 171 -5.26 12.93 10.94
C LEU A 171 -5.29 11.53 11.58
N ASN A 172 -5.51 10.53 10.73
CA ASN A 172 -5.49 9.12 11.09
C ASN A 172 -4.61 8.34 10.09
N THR A 173 -4.35 7.07 10.41
CA THR A 173 -3.51 6.17 9.59
C THR A 173 -4.01 6.04 8.15
N GLN A 174 -5.33 6.03 7.95
CA GLN A 174 -5.95 5.95 6.62
C GLN A 174 -5.65 7.21 5.79
N ARG A 175 -5.72 8.39 6.40
CA ARG A 175 -5.44 9.67 5.74
C ARG A 175 -3.97 9.80 5.37
N ILE A 176 -3.06 9.39 6.25
CA ILE A 176 -1.61 9.35 5.97
C ILE A 176 -1.34 8.42 4.78
N SER A 177 -1.89 7.21 4.82
CA SER A 177 -1.73 6.24 3.73
C SER A 177 -2.25 6.79 2.40
N TYR A 178 -3.41 7.46 2.42
CA TYR A 178 -3.98 8.11 1.24
C TYR A 178 -3.08 9.21 0.67
N VAL A 179 -2.53 10.08 1.53
CA VAL A 179 -1.63 11.17 1.14
C VAL A 179 -0.37 10.61 0.47
N LEU A 180 0.25 9.61 1.08
CA LEU A 180 1.47 8.96 0.56
C LEU A 180 1.20 8.23 -0.75
N HIS A 181 0.08 7.51 -0.85
CA HIS A 181 -0.29 6.76 -2.06
C HIS A 181 -0.59 7.69 -3.24
N THR A 182 -1.35 8.75 -3.00
CA THR A 182 -1.72 9.72 -4.05
C THR A 182 -0.49 10.42 -4.59
N ASN A 183 0.41 10.85 -3.71
CA ASN A 183 1.65 11.51 -4.10
C ASN A 183 2.58 10.56 -4.87
N ARG A 184 2.70 9.29 -4.44
CA ARG A 184 3.48 8.29 -5.18
C ARG A 184 2.97 8.09 -6.61
N LYS A 185 1.65 8.09 -6.81
CA LYS A 185 1.06 8.04 -8.17
C LYS A 185 1.34 9.28 -9.00
N GLN A 186 1.33 10.46 -8.39
CA GLN A 186 1.59 11.72 -9.07
C GLN A 186 3.05 11.83 -9.49
N LEU A 187 3.99 11.50 -8.60
CA LEU A 187 5.41 11.41 -8.91
C LEU A 187 5.69 10.38 -10.02
N GLN A 188 5.09 9.19 -9.94
CA GLN A 188 5.19 8.19 -10.99
C GLN A 188 4.67 8.69 -12.34
N LYS A 189 3.65 9.57 -12.36
CA LYS A 189 3.16 10.17 -13.61
C LYS A 189 4.14 11.21 -14.14
N LYS A 190 4.69 12.06 -13.26
CA LYS A 190 5.67 13.10 -13.64
C LYS A 190 6.98 12.52 -14.15
N LEU A 191 7.47 11.44 -13.56
CA LEU A 191 8.71 10.76 -13.97
C LEU A 191 8.57 9.95 -15.27
N ARG A 192 7.36 9.83 -15.84
CA ARG A 192 7.10 9.13 -17.11
C ARG A 192 7.00 10.07 -18.32
N THR A 193 6.81 11.37 -18.07
CA THR A 193 6.76 12.45 -19.06
C THR A 193 8.13 13.06 -19.18
#